data_AF-A0A941N1F2-F1
#
_entry.id   AF-A0A941N1F2-F1
#
_cell.length_a   1.000
_cell.length_b   1.000
_cell.length_c   1.000
_cell.angle_alpha   90.00
_cell.angle_beta   90.00
_cell.angle_gamma   90.00
#
_symmetry.space_group_name_H-M   'P 1'
#
loop_
_entity.id
_entity.type
_entity.pdbx_description
1 polymer ?
#
loop_
_entity_poly.entity_id
_entity_poly.type
_entity_poly.pdbx_seq_one_letter_code
_entity_poly.pdbx_strand_id
1 'polypeptide(L)'
;MANLVRAHRELFRRSADERFVSIDALVQQCRQERRASVDRWHLPQLLQAKPAGDGLCLTAGPDGDFALNDWSFTQLCRLSGVSKDTVNRVSPETASRVLLETMPTGQKPMQVMTTAGMVRSIHGVSYSRLWNADLLDVIQQRATDFQPPPVGFNGATGLYYGEQDMFCFLIDPAGWIDIDGEEFAPGFFVWNSEVGRRSLGISTFWFQKVCRNHIVWDAVDVEEFSRKHTGNIQESLVRIEQAIDSLVRKREARKDGFAETIRKAIGSRIGADADEAQKFLFKQGIPREAVQKAVTKLQVEGKPFTIWTLVDALTQLNCTLRFAGDRMDADQKVAQLLALAV
;
A
#
# COMPACT_ATOMS: atom_id res chain seq x y z
N MET A 1 -6.51 17.76 -2.92
CA MET A 1 -6.97 16.37 -2.75
C MET A 1 -6.91 15.67 -4.09
N ALA A 2 -6.33 14.48 -4.15
CA ALA A 2 -6.18 13.70 -5.38
C ALA A 2 -6.74 12.29 -5.20
N ASN A 3 -7.37 11.74 -6.24
CA ASN A 3 -7.84 10.35 -6.23
C ASN A 3 -6.74 9.42 -6.73
N LEU A 4 -6.35 8.45 -5.90
CA LEU A 4 -5.32 7.48 -6.27
C LEU A 4 -5.97 6.23 -6.85
N VAL A 5 -5.68 5.96 -8.12
CA VAL A 5 -6.25 4.84 -8.88
C VAL A 5 -5.25 3.70 -9.13
N ARG A 6 -4.09 3.70 -8.44
CA ARG A 6 -3.04 2.69 -8.66
C ARG A 6 -3.51 1.31 -8.21
N ALA A 7 -4.00 1.18 -6.98
CA ALA A 7 -4.54 -0.08 -6.48
C ALA A 7 -5.80 -0.53 -7.26
N HIS A 8 -6.64 0.40 -7.70
CA HIS A 8 -7.72 0.13 -8.64
C HIS A 8 -7.22 -0.53 -9.94
N ARG A 9 -6.17 -0.02 -10.57
CA ARG A 9 -5.61 -0.65 -11.79
C ARG A 9 -5.08 -2.06 -11.51
N GLU A 10 -4.47 -2.29 -10.35
CA GLU A 10 -4.04 -3.62 -9.91
C GLU A 10 -5.23 -4.57 -9.78
N LEU A 11 -6.32 -4.12 -9.15
CA LEU A 11 -7.54 -4.89 -8.93
C LEU A 11 -8.13 -5.50 -10.22
N PHE A 12 -8.06 -4.75 -11.33
CA PHE A 12 -8.60 -5.17 -12.63
C PHE A 12 -7.61 -5.93 -13.49
N ARG A 13 -6.29 -5.70 -13.34
CA ARG A 13 -5.28 -6.37 -14.15
C ARG A 13 -4.87 -7.74 -13.61
N ARG A 14 -5.11 -8.01 -12.33
CA ARG A 14 -4.62 -9.21 -11.63
C ARG A 14 -5.57 -10.38 -11.74
N SER A 15 -5.06 -11.55 -12.11
CA SER A 15 -5.81 -12.81 -12.09
C SER A 15 -5.99 -13.36 -10.67
N ALA A 16 -6.76 -14.43 -10.50
CA ALA A 16 -7.10 -14.96 -9.18
C ALA A 16 -5.89 -15.57 -8.45
N ASP A 17 -4.98 -16.19 -9.20
CA ASP A 17 -3.72 -16.78 -8.75
C ASP A 17 -2.66 -15.74 -8.34
N GLU A 18 -2.80 -14.49 -8.80
CA GLU A 18 -1.91 -13.39 -8.40
C GLU A 18 -2.35 -12.69 -7.10
N ARG A 19 -3.44 -13.13 -6.44
CA ARG A 19 -4.04 -12.44 -5.29
C ARG A 19 -3.77 -13.19 -4.00
N PHE A 20 -3.38 -12.47 -2.95
CA PHE A 20 -3.01 -13.07 -1.67
C PHE A 20 -3.94 -12.62 -0.55
N VAL A 21 -4.36 -13.54 0.31
CA VAL A 21 -5.31 -13.23 1.40
C VAL A 21 -4.67 -12.53 2.59
N SER A 22 -3.36 -12.68 2.78
CA SER A 22 -2.60 -12.08 3.87
C SER A 22 -1.17 -11.76 3.46
N ILE A 23 -0.53 -10.85 4.19
CA ILE A 23 0.88 -10.49 3.97
C ILE A 23 1.76 -11.73 4.21
N ASP A 24 1.46 -12.56 5.22
CA ASP A 24 2.22 -13.78 5.48
C ASP A 24 2.17 -14.77 4.32
N ALA A 25 1.00 -15.00 3.72
CA ALA A 25 0.87 -15.86 2.55
C ALA A 25 1.72 -15.34 1.38
N LEU A 26 1.68 -14.02 1.15
CA LEU A 26 2.49 -13.37 0.13
C LEU A 26 3.99 -13.51 0.39
N VAL A 27 4.44 -13.27 1.63
CA VAL A 27 5.85 -13.40 2.04
C VAL A 27 6.35 -14.83 1.85
N GLN A 28 5.56 -15.83 2.26
CA GLN A 28 5.93 -17.24 2.10
C GLN A 28 6.08 -17.60 0.62
N GLN A 29 5.17 -17.13 -0.24
CA GLN A 29 5.26 -17.34 -1.69
C GLN A 29 6.54 -16.70 -2.26
N CYS A 30 6.81 -15.42 -1.95
CA CYS A 30 8.02 -14.75 -2.45
C CYS A 30 9.31 -15.41 -1.94
N ARG A 31 9.34 -15.90 -0.70
CA ARG A 31 10.48 -16.67 -0.16
C ARG A 31 10.63 -18.03 -0.82
N GLN A 32 9.54 -18.71 -1.17
CA GLN A 32 9.59 -19.96 -1.92
C GLN A 32 10.14 -19.72 -3.32
N GLU A 33 9.63 -18.71 -4.03
CA GLU A 33 10.12 -18.36 -5.36
C GLU A 33 11.62 -18.05 -5.32
N ARG A 34 12.06 -17.19 -4.40
CA ARG A 34 13.49 -16.85 -4.25
C ARG A 34 14.36 -18.08 -4.04
N ARG A 35 13.92 -19.03 -3.20
CA ARG A 35 14.66 -20.29 -2.92
C ARG A 35 14.71 -21.21 -4.14
N ALA A 36 13.67 -21.21 -4.96
CA ALA A 36 13.61 -22.00 -6.19
C ALA A 36 14.33 -21.33 -7.38
N SER A 37 14.69 -20.05 -7.26
CA SER A 37 15.29 -19.25 -8.32
C SER A 37 16.81 -19.34 -8.31
N VAL A 38 17.41 -19.36 -9.50
CA VAL A 38 18.86 -19.32 -9.70
C VAL A 38 19.20 -18.24 -10.72
N ASP A 39 20.07 -17.30 -10.35
CA ASP A 39 20.68 -16.35 -11.29
C ASP A 39 21.91 -16.99 -11.95
N ARG A 40 21.85 -17.11 -13.28
CA ARG A 40 22.89 -17.70 -14.12
C ARG A 40 23.56 -16.60 -14.92
N TRP A 41 24.87 -16.70 -15.13
CA TRP A 41 25.66 -15.67 -15.81
C TRP A 41 26.35 -16.26 -17.04
N HIS A 42 25.88 -15.88 -18.22
CA HIS A 42 26.38 -16.41 -19.49
C HIS A 42 26.67 -15.29 -20.47
N LEU A 43 27.69 -15.46 -21.31
CA LEU A 43 27.89 -14.55 -22.43
C LEU A 43 26.69 -14.64 -23.39
N PRO A 44 26.27 -13.53 -24.02
CA PRO A 44 25.14 -13.52 -24.94
C PRO A 44 25.17 -14.62 -26.01
N GLN A 45 26.35 -14.89 -26.58
CA GLN A 45 26.61 -15.93 -27.59
C GLN A 45 26.37 -17.38 -27.10
N LEU A 46 26.31 -17.60 -25.79
CA LEU A 46 25.96 -18.88 -25.17
C LEU A 46 24.46 -19.00 -24.88
N LEU A 47 23.68 -17.93 -25.09
CA LEU A 47 22.23 -17.94 -24.98
C LEU A 47 21.64 -18.22 -26.36
N GLN A 48 21.14 -19.43 -26.55
CA GLN A 48 20.67 -19.88 -27.87
C GLN A 48 19.22 -20.31 -27.81
N ALA A 49 18.37 -19.65 -28.59
CA ALA A 49 17.00 -20.10 -28.81
C ALA A 49 17.02 -21.35 -29.68
N LYS A 50 16.26 -22.38 -29.27
CA LYS A 50 16.10 -23.62 -30.04
C LYS A 50 14.62 -23.98 -30.18
N PRO A 51 14.22 -24.62 -31.29
CA PRO A 51 12.88 -25.17 -31.43
C PRO A 51 12.61 -26.21 -30.34
N ALA A 52 11.46 -26.11 -29.68
CA ALA A 52 10.99 -27.07 -28.70
C ALA A 52 9.48 -27.27 -28.87
N GLY A 53 9.09 -28.34 -29.58
CA GLY A 53 7.71 -28.56 -29.98
C GLY A 53 7.22 -27.49 -30.94
N ASP A 54 6.10 -26.84 -30.61
CA ASP A 54 5.52 -25.70 -31.34
C ASP A 54 6.08 -24.34 -30.89
N GLY A 55 6.99 -24.32 -29.92
CA GLY A 55 7.57 -23.12 -29.35
C GLY A 55 9.10 -23.09 -29.36
N LEU A 56 9.65 -22.25 -28.49
CA LEU A 56 11.09 -22.09 -28.30
C LEU A 56 11.48 -22.37 -26.85
N CYS A 57 12.65 -22.97 -26.67
CA CYS A 57 13.38 -22.96 -25.40
C CYS A 57 14.66 -22.12 -25.54
N LEU A 58 15.24 -21.72 -24.41
CA LEU A 58 16.53 -21.05 -24.35
C LEU A 58 17.56 -21.99 -23.71
N THR A 59 18.60 -22.34 -24.46
CA THR A 59 19.82 -22.91 -23.89
C THR A 59 20.58 -21.80 -23.16
N ALA A 60 20.82 -21.97 -21.86
CA ALA A 60 21.60 -21.04 -21.04
C ALA A 60 23.01 -21.61 -20.79
N GLY A 61 23.87 -21.55 -21.81
CA GLY A 61 25.23 -22.10 -21.72
C GLY A 61 25.25 -23.57 -21.25
N PRO A 62 26.17 -23.98 -20.37
CA PRO A 62 26.25 -25.34 -19.85
C PRO A 62 25.12 -25.72 -18.87
N ASP A 63 24.27 -24.77 -18.45
CA ASP A 63 23.22 -25.03 -17.47
C ASP A 63 21.99 -25.76 -18.05
N GLY A 64 21.95 -25.93 -19.38
CA GLY A 64 20.91 -26.67 -20.07
C GLY A 64 19.83 -25.79 -20.70
N ASP A 65 18.71 -26.44 -21.04
CA ASP A 65 17.60 -25.85 -21.78
C ASP A 65 16.46 -25.49 -20.83
N PHE A 66 15.92 -24.28 -21.01
CA PHE A 66 14.85 -23.75 -20.17
C PHE A 66 13.69 -23.26 -21.04
N ALA A 67 12.46 -23.49 -20.58
CA ALA A 67 11.27 -22.90 -21.20
C ALA A 67 11.31 -21.37 -21.08
N LEU A 68 10.67 -20.66 -22.01
CA LEU A 68 10.48 -19.22 -21.95
C LEU A 68 9.02 -18.92 -21.62
N ASN A 69 8.78 -17.98 -20.69
CA ASN A 69 7.48 -17.32 -20.58
C ASN A 69 7.40 -16.11 -21.51
N ASP A 70 6.22 -15.50 -21.58
CA ASP A 70 5.96 -14.33 -22.44
C ASP A 70 6.94 -13.18 -22.17
N TRP A 71 7.30 -12.95 -20.91
CA TRP A 71 8.20 -11.86 -20.50
C TRP A 71 9.66 -12.12 -20.90
N SER A 72 10.22 -13.27 -20.54
CA SER A 72 11.59 -13.65 -20.88
C SER A 72 11.79 -13.77 -22.39
N PHE A 73 10.78 -14.27 -23.12
CA PHE A 73 10.78 -14.26 -24.58
C PHE A 73 10.80 -12.84 -25.15
N THR A 74 9.97 -11.93 -24.60
CA THR A 74 10.00 -10.50 -24.98
C THR A 74 11.39 -9.89 -24.73
N GLN A 75 12.03 -10.22 -23.61
CA GLN A 75 13.38 -9.76 -23.30
C GLN A 75 14.43 -10.31 -24.27
N LEU A 76 14.31 -11.59 -24.67
CA LEU A 76 15.19 -12.22 -25.65
C LEU A 76 15.06 -11.57 -27.03
N CYS A 77 13.83 -11.32 -27.51
CA CYS A 77 13.58 -10.59 -28.75
C CYS A 77 14.20 -9.19 -28.69
N ARG A 78 14.00 -8.46 -27.58
CA ARG A 78 14.58 -7.12 -27.38
C ARG A 78 16.11 -7.16 -27.36
N LEU A 79 16.70 -8.16 -26.71
CA LEU A 79 18.15 -8.35 -26.67
C LEU A 79 18.72 -8.56 -28.07
N SER A 80 18.00 -9.30 -28.91
CA SER A 80 18.38 -9.59 -30.29
C SER A 80 17.95 -8.50 -31.29
N GLY A 81 17.34 -7.40 -30.82
CA GLY A 81 16.90 -6.30 -31.69
C GLY A 81 15.76 -6.66 -32.66
N VAL A 82 15.02 -7.74 -32.40
CA VAL A 82 13.91 -8.22 -33.26
C VAL A 82 12.56 -8.01 -32.60
N SER A 83 11.53 -7.78 -33.42
CA SER A 83 10.16 -7.61 -32.92
C SER A 83 9.56 -8.97 -32.53
N LYS A 84 9.06 -9.07 -31.30
CA LYS A 84 8.32 -10.24 -30.79
C LYS A 84 7.16 -10.64 -31.71
N ASP A 85 6.41 -9.66 -32.22
CA ASP A 85 5.27 -9.91 -33.11
C ASP A 85 5.69 -10.55 -34.43
N THR A 86 6.90 -10.25 -34.90
CA THR A 86 7.47 -10.88 -36.11
C THR A 86 7.90 -12.31 -35.81
N VAL A 87 8.59 -12.53 -34.69
CA VAL A 87 9.05 -13.86 -34.27
C VAL A 87 7.87 -14.81 -34.03
N ASN A 88 6.75 -14.32 -33.49
CA ASN A 88 5.52 -15.10 -33.28
C ASN A 88 4.77 -15.49 -34.58
N ARG A 89 5.12 -14.92 -35.74
CA ARG A 89 4.44 -15.19 -37.02
C ARG A 89 5.17 -16.21 -37.90
N VAL A 90 6.38 -16.62 -37.50
CA VAL A 90 7.22 -17.54 -38.27
C VAL A 90 7.33 -18.88 -37.55
N SER A 91 7.81 -19.91 -38.25
CA SER A 91 7.99 -21.23 -37.64
C SER A 91 9.03 -21.18 -36.51
N PRO A 92 8.97 -22.08 -35.52
CA PRO A 92 9.98 -22.18 -34.46
C PRO A 92 11.42 -22.26 -35.00
N GLU A 93 11.65 -22.97 -36.11
CA GLU A 93 12.97 -23.08 -36.75
C GLU A 93 13.43 -21.74 -37.34
N THR A 94 12.52 -20.98 -37.93
CA THR A 94 12.82 -19.65 -38.48
C THR A 94 13.07 -18.67 -37.34
N ALA A 95 12.23 -18.70 -36.30
CA ALA A 95 12.37 -17.89 -35.10
C ALA A 95 13.71 -18.12 -34.40
N SER A 96 14.11 -19.39 -34.23
CA SER A 96 15.40 -19.74 -33.60
C SER A 96 16.58 -19.22 -34.42
N ARG A 97 16.53 -19.31 -35.75
CA ARG A 97 17.58 -18.79 -36.64
C ARG A 97 17.67 -17.27 -36.58
N VAL A 98 16.54 -16.58 -36.68
CA VAL A 98 16.50 -15.11 -36.58
C VAL A 98 17.10 -14.64 -35.26
N LEU A 99 16.71 -15.26 -34.14
CA LEU A 99 17.28 -14.93 -32.84
C LEU A 99 18.77 -15.24 -32.81
N LEU A 100 19.20 -16.42 -33.24
CA LEU A 100 20.62 -16.80 -33.27
C LEU A 100 21.48 -15.82 -34.09
N GLU A 101 21.03 -15.43 -35.27
CA GLU A 101 21.76 -14.54 -36.20
C GLU A 101 21.81 -13.08 -35.71
N THR A 102 20.85 -12.68 -34.88
CA THR A 102 20.74 -11.30 -34.38
C THR A 102 21.15 -11.14 -32.92
N MET A 103 21.48 -12.23 -32.22
CA MET A 103 21.98 -12.19 -30.86
C MET A 103 23.27 -11.35 -30.79
N PRO A 104 23.36 -10.40 -29.85
CA PRO A 104 24.52 -9.52 -29.77
C PRO A 104 25.76 -10.30 -29.35
N THR A 105 26.89 -10.01 -29.97
CA THR A 105 28.20 -10.51 -29.50
C THR A 105 28.78 -9.53 -28.50
N GLY A 106 29.22 -10.01 -27.34
CA GLY A 106 29.81 -9.15 -26.31
C GLY A 106 30.60 -9.94 -25.27
N GLN A 107 31.48 -9.22 -24.56
CA GLN A 107 32.30 -9.76 -23.46
C GLN A 107 31.63 -9.62 -22.09
N LYS A 108 30.53 -8.86 -22.01
CA LYS A 108 29.77 -8.69 -20.77
C LYS A 108 28.73 -9.81 -20.66
N PRO A 109 28.68 -10.55 -19.54
CA PRO A 109 27.70 -11.59 -19.35
C PRO A 109 26.29 -11.02 -19.14
N MET A 110 25.30 -11.85 -19.41
CA MET A 110 23.89 -11.61 -19.14
C MET A 110 23.47 -12.40 -17.90
N GLN A 111 22.69 -11.76 -17.04
CA GLN A 111 22.02 -12.38 -15.90
C GLN A 111 20.72 -13.03 -16.37
N VAL A 112 20.62 -14.34 -16.25
CA VAL A 112 19.45 -15.15 -16.61
C VAL A 112 18.89 -15.76 -15.34
N MET A 113 17.73 -15.28 -14.88
CA MET A 113 17.05 -15.91 -13.76
C MET A 113 16.21 -17.08 -14.24
N THR A 114 16.39 -18.23 -13.60
CA THR A 114 15.63 -19.44 -13.87
C THR A 114 14.92 -19.93 -12.61
N THR A 115 13.69 -20.40 -12.76
CA THR A 115 12.93 -21.08 -11.70
C THR A 115 12.25 -22.30 -12.31
N ALA A 116 12.36 -23.46 -11.66
CA ALA A 116 11.63 -24.68 -12.03
C ALA A 116 11.67 -25.04 -13.53
N GLY A 117 12.84 -24.90 -14.19
CA GLY A 117 13.01 -25.23 -15.62
C GLY A 117 12.56 -24.14 -16.59
N MET A 118 12.21 -22.95 -16.11
CA MET A 118 11.78 -21.82 -16.92
C MET A 118 12.69 -20.59 -16.70
N VAL A 119 12.97 -19.83 -17.75
CA VAL A 119 13.59 -18.52 -17.65
C VAL A 119 12.54 -17.50 -17.22
N ARG A 120 12.81 -16.82 -16.11
CA ARG A 120 11.96 -15.76 -15.57
C ARG A 120 12.38 -14.38 -16.07
N SER A 121 13.68 -14.14 -16.23
CA SER A 121 14.17 -12.88 -16.80
C SER A 121 15.58 -12.94 -17.36
N ILE A 122 15.87 -12.02 -18.29
CA ILE A 122 17.19 -11.81 -18.90
C ILE A 122 17.58 -10.33 -18.76
N HIS A 123 18.74 -10.06 -18.16
CA HIS A 123 19.26 -8.70 -17.92
C HIS A 123 20.75 -8.58 -18.21
N GLY A 124 21.23 -7.36 -18.46
CA GLY A 124 22.66 -7.08 -18.51
C GLY A 124 23.26 -6.85 -17.12
N VAL A 125 24.58 -6.76 -17.04
CA VAL A 125 25.37 -6.56 -15.80
C VAL A 125 24.97 -5.34 -14.96
N SER A 126 24.32 -4.34 -15.55
CA SER A 126 23.88 -3.14 -14.82
C SER A 126 22.60 -3.36 -14.00
N TYR A 127 21.87 -4.45 -14.26
CA TYR A 127 20.67 -4.78 -13.51
C TYR A 127 21.05 -5.33 -12.14
N SER A 128 20.38 -4.81 -11.11
CA SER A 128 20.57 -5.26 -9.73
C SER A 128 19.23 -5.70 -9.19
N ARG A 129 19.11 -7.00 -8.93
CA ARG A 129 17.88 -7.63 -8.48
C ARG A 129 17.65 -7.32 -7.01
N LEU A 130 16.44 -6.93 -6.68
CA LEU A 130 15.96 -6.81 -5.32
C LEU A 130 14.76 -7.74 -5.18
N TRP A 131 14.85 -8.69 -4.24
CA TRP A 131 13.80 -9.69 -4.05
C TRP A 131 12.59 -9.05 -3.36
N ASN A 132 11.40 -9.41 -3.82
CA ASN A 132 10.13 -9.05 -3.19
C ASN A 132 10.12 -9.49 -1.72
N ALA A 133 10.73 -10.64 -1.41
CA ALA A 133 10.90 -11.11 -0.04
C ALA A 133 11.67 -10.10 0.84
N ASP A 134 12.76 -9.52 0.35
CA ASP A 134 13.55 -8.53 1.11
C ASP A 134 12.72 -7.26 1.39
N LEU A 135 11.92 -6.83 0.41
CA LEU A 135 11.01 -5.69 0.57
C LEU A 135 9.88 -5.98 1.56
N LEU A 136 9.30 -7.18 1.50
CA LEU A 136 8.23 -7.59 2.40
C LEU A 136 8.72 -7.77 3.83
N ASP A 137 9.98 -8.21 4.02
CA ASP A 137 10.60 -8.27 5.34
C ASP A 137 10.68 -6.87 5.98
N VAL A 138 11.06 -5.85 5.21
CA VAL A 138 11.03 -4.44 5.64
C VAL A 138 9.62 -4.01 6.04
N ILE A 139 8.62 -4.34 5.23
CA ILE A 139 7.22 -3.98 5.50
C ILE A 139 6.72 -4.64 6.78
N GLN A 140 6.97 -5.95 6.97
CA GLN A 140 6.58 -6.67 8.18
C GLN A 140 7.23 -6.10 9.45
N GLN A 141 8.46 -5.61 9.35
CA GLN A 141 9.18 -5.03 10.49
C GLN A 141 8.74 -3.62 10.84
N ARG A 142 8.42 -2.78 9.84
CA ARG A 142 8.15 -1.35 10.05
C ARG A 142 6.68 -0.97 10.08
N ALA A 143 5.83 -1.70 9.37
CA ALA A 143 4.43 -1.36 9.16
C ALA A 143 3.49 -2.33 9.91
N THR A 144 3.78 -2.58 11.19
CA THR A 144 3.03 -3.56 12.03
C THR A 144 1.56 -3.24 12.20
N ASP A 145 1.21 -1.96 12.16
CA ASP A 145 -0.18 -1.48 12.34
C ASP A 145 -0.94 -1.39 11.01
N PHE A 146 -0.27 -1.68 9.90
CA PHE A 146 -0.86 -1.58 8.57
C PHE A 146 -1.35 -2.95 8.11
N GLN A 147 -2.54 -2.95 7.52
CA GLN A 147 -3.19 -4.14 7.00
C GLN A 147 -3.74 -3.88 5.59
N PRO A 148 -4.07 -4.93 4.83
CA PRO A 148 -4.73 -4.76 3.55
C PRO A 148 -6.04 -3.97 3.68
N PRO A 149 -6.42 -3.17 2.67
CA PRO A 149 -7.70 -2.46 2.65
C PRO A 149 -8.90 -3.42 2.70
N PRO A 150 -10.12 -2.87 2.87
CA PRO A 150 -11.34 -3.66 2.72
C PRO A 150 -11.35 -4.47 1.42
N VAL A 151 -11.79 -5.72 1.52
CA VAL A 151 -11.82 -6.64 0.39
C VAL A 151 -12.59 -6.04 -0.77
N GLY A 152 -11.93 -6.04 -1.94
CA GLY A 152 -12.48 -5.53 -3.17
C GLY A 152 -13.76 -6.25 -3.58
N PHE A 153 -14.51 -5.67 -4.52
CA PHE A 153 -15.77 -6.26 -4.98
C PHE A 153 -15.57 -7.66 -5.62
N ASN A 154 -14.35 -7.96 -6.07
CA ASN A 154 -13.95 -9.23 -6.69
C ASN A 154 -13.17 -10.18 -5.74
N GLY A 155 -13.17 -9.90 -4.43
CA GLY A 155 -12.47 -10.71 -3.43
C GLY A 155 -10.98 -10.39 -3.24
N ALA A 156 -10.39 -9.48 -4.00
CA ALA A 156 -8.99 -9.13 -3.83
C ALA A 156 -8.73 -8.25 -2.60
N THR A 157 -7.58 -8.45 -1.95
CA THR A 157 -7.21 -7.77 -0.70
C THR A 157 -6.35 -6.53 -0.92
N GLY A 158 -5.82 -6.30 -2.13
CA GLY A 158 -4.80 -5.27 -2.36
C GLY A 158 -3.37 -5.80 -2.28
N LEU A 159 -3.20 -7.10 -2.05
CA LEU A 159 -1.92 -7.82 -2.09
C LEU A 159 -1.84 -8.64 -3.37
N TYR A 160 -0.85 -8.33 -4.19
CA TYR A 160 -0.68 -8.95 -5.50
C TYR A 160 0.77 -9.37 -5.75
N TYR A 161 0.95 -10.58 -6.28
CA TYR A 161 2.22 -11.04 -6.80
C TYR A 161 1.98 -11.94 -8.00
N GLY A 162 2.58 -11.56 -9.13
CA GLY A 162 2.52 -12.33 -10.35
C GLY A 162 3.89 -12.61 -10.92
N GLU A 163 3.92 -13.15 -12.13
CA GLU A 163 5.17 -13.51 -12.78
C GLU A 163 6.12 -12.32 -12.97
N GLN A 164 5.55 -11.11 -13.14
CA GLN A 164 6.30 -9.93 -13.58
C GLN A 164 6.57 -8.89 -12.47
N ASP A 165 5.70 -8.75 -11.48
CA ASP A 165 5.85 -7.76 -10.41
C ASP A 165 4.99 -8.09 -9.18
N MET A 166 5.29 -7.41 -8.09
CA MET A 166 4.57 -7.43 -6.82
C MET A 166 3.98 -6.04 -6.55
N PHE A 167 2.81 -5.99 -5.93
CA PHE A 167 2.19 -4.78 -5.42
C PHE A 167 1.47 -5.05 -4.11
N CYS A 168 1.68 -4.22 -3.09
CA CYS A 168 0.86 -4.20 -1.88
C CYS A 168 0.23 -2.82 -1.69
N PHE A 169 -1.04 -2.82 -1.31
CA PHE A 169 -1.75 -1.67 -0.76
C PHE A 169 -2.06 -1.98 0.69
N LEU A 170 -1.56 -1.13 1.59
CA LEU A 170 -1.75 -1.25 3.02
C LEU A 170 -2.27 0.08 3.60
N ILE A 171 -3.18 -0.03 4.57
CA ILE A 171 -3.76 1.09 5.30
C ILE A 171 -3.67 0.83 6.80
N ASP A 172 -3.60 1.90 7.58
CA ASP A 172 -3.81 1.83 9.02
C ASP A 172 -5.29 2.14 9.33
N PRO A 173 -6.12 1.14 9.61
CA PRO A 173 -7.54 1.33 9.90
C PRO A 173 -7.81 2.05 11.22
N ALA A 174 -6.83 2.08 12.13
CA ALA A 174 -6.91 2.67 13.47
C ALA A 174 -6.14 4.00 13.56
N GLY A 175 -5.55 4.44 12.45
CA GLY A 175 -4.71 5.63 12.36
C GLY A 175 -5.44 6.92 12.05
N TRP A 176 -6.77 6.97 12.24
CA TRP A 176 -7.56 8.17 11.95
C TRP A 176 -7.09 9.36 12.78
N ILE A 177 -6.86 10.47 12.09
CA ILE A 177 -6.51 11.75 12.67
C ILE A 177 -7.37 12.85 12.06
N ASP A 178 -7.60 13.91 12.83
CA ASP A 178 -8.21 15.14 12.33
C ASP A 178 -7.15 15.98 11.60
N ILE A 179 -7.49 16.42 10.38
CA ILE A 179 -6.75 17.41 9.62
C ILE A 179 -7.75 18.48 9.21
N ASP A 180 -7.70 19.64 9.86
CA ASP A 180 -8.58 20.78 9.60
C ASP A 180 -10.10 20.46 9.69
N GLY A 181 -10.49 19.60 10.63
CA GLY A 181 -11.89 19.21 10.88
C GLY A 181 -12.38 18.00 10.08
N GLU A 182 -11.48 17.34 9.35
CA GLU A 182 -11.76 16.18 8.49
C GLU A 182 -10.91 14.98 8.93
N GLU A 183 -11.49 13.78 8.94
CA GLU A 183 -10.80 12.56 9.38
C GLU A 183 -10.00 11.90 8.24
N PHE A 184 -8.71 11.67 8.47
CA PHE A 184 -7.82 10.99 7.54
C PHE A 184 -7.09 9.83 8.19
N ALA A 185 -6.93 8.72 7.47
CA ALA A 185 -6.09 7.59 7.84
C ALA A 185 -4.84 7.52 6.95
N PRO A 186 -3.69 7.06 7.47
CA PRO A 186 -2.49 6.87 6.68
C PRO A 186 -2.54 5.55 5.90
N GLY A 187 -1.99 5.56 4.70
CA GLY A 187 -1.84 4.37 3.86
C GLY A 187 -0.65 4.50 2.92
N PHE A 188 -0.28 3.38 2.32
CA PHE A 188 0.75 3.39 1.30
C PHE A 188 0.57 2.28 0.27
N PHE A 189 1.13 2.52 -0.91
CA PHE A 189 1.38 1.53 -1.93
C PHE A 189 2.85 1.20 -1.97
N VAL A 190 3.19 -0.05 -2.23
CA VAL A 190 4.57 -0.48 -2.46
C VAL A 190 4.59 -1.49 -3.60
N TRP A 191 5.60 -1.41 -4.45
CA TRP A 191 5.72 -2.27 -5.61
C TRP A 191 7.17 -2.57 -5.94
N ASN A 192 7.41 -3.71 -6.56
CA ASN A 192 8.74 -4.15 -6.97
C ASN A 192 8.64 -5.14 -8.13
N SER A 193 9.71 -5.26 -8.92
CA SER A 193 9.81 -6.26 -9.97
C SER A 193 11.17 -6.92 -9.97
N GLU A 194 11.19 -8.17 -9.54
CA GLU A 194 12.38 -9.01 -9.60
C GLU A 194 12.84 -9.22 -11.04
N VAL A 195 11.94 -9.20 -12.02
CA VAL A 195 12.23 -9.48 -13.44
C VAL A 195 12.40 -8.23 -14.31
N GLY A 196 12.46 -7.05 -13.69
CA GLY A 196 12.68 -5.77 -14.37
C GLY A 196 11.53 -5.26 -15.24
N ARG A 197 10.30 -5.70 -14.95
CA ARG A 197 9.06 -5.17 -15.56
C ARG A 197 8.71 -3.77 -15.06
N ARG A 198 9.08 -3.47 -13.82
CA ARG A 198 8.75 -2.25 -13.08
C ARG A 198 9.95 -1.81 -12.22
N SER A 199 9.92 -0.57 -11.73
CA SER A 199 10.83 -0.10 -10.68
C SER A 199 10.46 -0.68 -9.31
N LEU A 200 11.36 -0.52 -8.35
CA LEU A 200 11.01 -0.52 -6.93
C LEU A 200 10.41 0.83 -6.56
N GLY A 201 9.39 0.87 -5.71
CA GLY A 201 8.93 2.12 -5.14
C GLY A 201 7.87 2.01 -4.05
N ILE A 202 7.64 3.14 -3.38
CA ILE A 202 6.62 3.34 -2.36
C ILE A 202 5.90 4.67 -2.64
N SER A 203 4.61 4.72 -2.35
CA SER A 203 3.83 5.96 -2.33
C SER A 203 3.01 5.99 -1.05
N THR A 204 3.34 6.90 -0.14
CA THR A 204 2.63 7.14 1.12
C THR A 204 1.61 8.24 0.94
N PHE A 205 0.49 8.18 1.66
CA PHE A 205 -0.59 9.15 1.58
C PHE A 205 -1.48 9.11 2.81
N TRP A 206 -2.26 10.17 3.00
CA TRP A 206 -3.38 10.24 3.92
C TRP A 206 -4.68 10.24 3.13
N PHE A 207 -5.72 9.56 3.59
CA PHE A 207 -6.96 9.41 2.84
C PHE A 207 -8.20 9.42 3.73
N GLN A 208 -9.34 9.81 3.18
CA GLN A 208 -10.62 9.78 3.90
C GLN A 208 -11.42 8.49 3.67
N LYS A 209 -11.32 7.91 2.47
CA LYS A 209 -12.10 6.73 2.12
C LYS A 209 -11.42 5.84 1.10
N VAL A 210 -11.59 4.52 1.28
CA VAL A 210 -11.24 3.50 0.29
C VAL A 210 -12.52 2.79 -0.14
N CYS A 211 -12.80 2.78 -1.43
CA CYS A 211 -13.93 2.04 -1.99
C CYS A 211 -13.57 0.58 -2.30
N ARG A 212 -14.58 -0.29 -2.47
CA ARG A 212 -14.38 -1.70 -2.85
C ARG A 212 -13.78 -1.91 -4.25
N ASN A 213 -13.61 -0.84 -5.02
CA ASN A 213 -12.83 -0.84 -6.26
C ASN A 213 -11.37 -0.42 -6.05
N HIS A 214 -10.91 -0.33 -4.79
CA HIS A 214 -9.57 0.10 -4.37
C HIS A 214 -9.13 1.47 -4.91
N ILE A 215 -10.09 2.36 -5.16
CA ILE A 215 -9.81 3.79 -5.31
C ILE A 215 -9.66 4.40 -3.91
N VAL A 216 -8.57 5.14 -3.74
CA VAL A 216 -8.33 5.97 -2.55
C VAL A 216 -8.84 7.37 -2.88
N TRP A 217 -9.84 7.81 -2.13
CA TRP A 217 -10.48 9.11 -2.30
C TRP A 217 -9.82 10.16 -1.42
N ASP A 218 -9.72 11.36 -2.01
CA ASP A 218 -9.32 12.57 -1.31
C ASP A 218 -7.94 12.45 -0.65
N ALA A 219 -7.00 11.83 -1.35
CA ALA A 219 -5.66 11.66 -0.83
C ALA A 219 -4.93 13.01 -0.70
N VAL A 220 -4.25 13.19 0.43
CA VAL A 220 -3.40 14.34 0.76
C VAL A 220 -2.01 13.88 1.21
N ASP A 221 -1.04 14.80 1.23
CA ASP A 221 0.36 14.53 1.60
C ASP A 221 0.93 13.29 0.89
N VAL A 222 0.67 13.21 -0.41
CA VAL A 222 1.13 12.11 -1.25
C VAL A 222 2.61 12.27 -1.54
N GLU A 223 3.44 11.37 -0.98
CA GLU A 223 4.88 11.33 -1.20
C GLU A 223 5.22 10.04 -1.96
N GLU A 224 5.90 10.16 -3.11
CA GLU A 224 6.29 9.00 -3.93
C GLU A 224 7.82 8.90 -4.07
N PHE A 225 8.34 7.70 -3.83
CA PHE A 225 9.71 7.32 -4.11
C PHE A 225 9.73 6.15 -5.09
N SER A 226 10.58 6.22 -6.11
CA SER A 226 10.72 5.17 -7.12
C SER A 226 12.15 5.11 -7.66
N ARG A 227 12.71 3.91 -7.80
CA ARG A 227 14.08 3.70 -8.29
C ARG A 227 14.16 2.51 -9.23
N LYS A 228 14.83 2.70 -10.36
CA LYS A 228 15.13 1.63 -11.33
C LYS A 228 16.14 0.65 -10.71
N HIS A 229 16.03 -0.62 -11.11
CA HIS A 229 16.88 -1.74 -10.67
C HIS A 229 18.29 -1.67 -11.26
N THR A 230 19.07 -0.67 -10.85
CA THR A 230 20.42 -0.43 -11.32
C THR A 230 21.32 0.06 -10.19
N GLY A 231 22.58 -0.38 -10.18
CA GLY A 231 23.54 0.02 -9.14
C GLY A 231 23.16 -0.52 -7.76
N ASN A 232 23.45 0.21 -6.69
CA ASN A 232 23.11 -0.22 -5.34
C ASN A 232 21.62 -0.03 -5.03
N ILE A 233 20.77 -0.94 -5.53
CA ILE A 233 19.32 -0.89 -5.34
C ILE A 233 18.95 -1.19 -3.88
N GLN A 234 19.75 -1.95 -3.14
CA GLN A 234 19.52 -2.36 -1.76
C GLN A 234 19.44 -1.15 -0.80
N GLU A 235 20.23 -0.09 -1.04
CA GLU A 235 20.12 1.18 -0.29
C GLU A 235 18.73 1.83 -0.39
N SER A 236 17.94 1.46 -1.40
CA SER A 236 16.58 1.97 -1.57
C SER A 236 15.61 1.40 -0.55
N LEU A 237 15.91 0.24 0.07
CA LEU A 237 15.12 -0.28 1.19
C LEU A 237 15.14 0.69 2.36
N VAL A 238 16.30 1.31 2.64
CA VAL A 238 16.42 2.34 3.69
C VAL A 238 15.51 3.53 3.41
N ARG A 239 15.34 3.93 2.13
CA ARG A 239 14.41 5.00 1.76
C ARG A 239 12.95 4.60 1.96
N ILE A 240 12.61 3.33 1.73
CA ILE A 240 11.27 2.79 1.97
C ILE A 240 10.99 2.72 3.48
N GLU A 241 11.94 2.24 4.28
CA GLU A 241 11.88 2.28 5.75
C GLU A 241 11.62 3.70 6.24
N GLN A 242 12.41 4.67 5.78
CA GLN A 242 12.27 6.08 6.17
C GLN A 242 10.90 6.67 5.78
N ALA A 243 10.34 6.28 4.63
CA ALA A 243 9.01 6.74 4.22
C ALA A 243 7.91 6.19 5.14
N ILE A 244 7.99 4.90 5.51
CA ILE A 244 7.05 4.28 6.46
C ILE A 244 7.20 4.90 7.85
N ASP A 245 8.44 5.02 8.34
CA ASP A 245 8.72 5.62 9.65
C ASP A 245 8.25 7.08 9.72
N SER A 246 8.43 7.85 8.65
CA SER A 246 7.92 9.23 8.55
C SER A 246 6.39 9.27 8.65
N LEU A 247 5.70 8.36 7.95
CA LEU A 247 4.25 8.25 7.99
C LEU A 247 3.75 7.90 9.40
N VAL A 248 4.37 6.92 10.06
CA VAL A 248 4.05 6.52 11.45
C VAL A 248 4.34 7.66 12.43
N ARG A 249 5.49 8.33 12.32
CA ARG A 249 5.82 9.48 13.19
C ARG A 249 4.81 10.61 13.05
N LYS A 250 4.39 10.95 11.82
CA LYS A 250 3.35 11.96 11.58
C LYS A 250 2.03 11.56 12.23
N ARG A 251 1.66 10.28 12.18
CA ARG A 251 0.48 9.72 12.87
C ARG A 251 0.58 9.88 14.38
N GLU A 252 1.68 9.42 14.99
CA GLU A 252 1.85 9.48 16.46
C GLU A 252 1.89 10.92 16.98
N ALA A 253 2.65 11.81 16.31
CA ALA A 253 2.73 13.22 16.71
C ALA A 253 1.35 13.92 16.71
N ARG A 254 0.42 13.49 15.85
CA ARG A 254 -0.94 14.04 15.79
C ARG A 254 -1.90 13.34 16.75
N LYS A 255 -1.74 12.04 17.00
CA LYS A 255 -2.43 11.33 18.10
C LYS A 255 -2.11 11.96 19.46
N ASP A 256 -0.85 12.33 19.68
CA ASP A 256 -0.44 13.01 20.92
C ASP A 256 -1.13 14.37 21.07
N GLY A 257 -1.28 15.12 19.98
CA GLY A 257 -2.05 16.37 19.97
C GLY A 257 -3.52 16.17 20.35
N PHE A 258 -4.18 15.14 19.81
CA PHE A 258 -5.55 14.78 20.19
C PHE A 258 -5.64 14.33 21.66
N ALA A 259 -4.76 13.44 22.09
CA ALA A 259 -4.71 12.95 23.47
C ALA A 259 -4.44 14.08 24.48
N GLU A 260 -3.64 15.07 24.11
CA GLU A 260 -3.41 16.29 24.89
C GLU A 260 -4.70 17.11 25.02
N THR A 261 -5.42 17.37 23.92
CA THR A 261 -6.71 18.07 23.94
C THR A 261 -7.74 17.35 24.80
N ILE A 262 -7.79 16.01 24.75
CA ILE A 262 -8.70 15.22 25.58
C ILE A 262 -8.29 15.27 27.06
N ARG A 263 -6.99 15.15 27.37
CA ARG A 263 -6.48 15.31 28.76
C ARG A 263 -6.82 16.69 29.31
N LYS A 264 -6.65 17.74 28.50
CA LYS A 264 -7.08 19.11 28.85
C LYS A 264 -8.58 19.20 29.05
N ALA A 265 -9.39 18.59 28.18
CA ALA A 265 -10.85 18.60 28.29
C ALA A 265 -11.36 17.87 29.54
N ILE A 266 -10.68 16.79 29.94
CA ILE A 266 -10.94 16.06 31.20
C ILE A 266 -10.55 16.92 32.41
N GLY A 267 -9.44 17.64 32.35
CA GLY A 267 -8.99 18.55 33.43
C GLY A 267 -9.75 19.88 33.50
N SER A 268 -10.33 20.33 32.38
CA SER A 268 -11.00 21.63 32.23
C SER A 268 -12.40 21.62 32.86
N ARG A 269 -12.47 21.99 34.14
CA ARG A 269 -13.75 22.17 34.84
C ARG A 269 -14.50 23.39 34.32
N ILE A 270 -15.78 23.18 34.01
CA ILE A 270 -16.72 24.23 33.63
C ILE A 270 -17.58 24.54 34.84
N GLY A 271 -17.12 25.51 35.62
CA GLY A 271 -17.79 26.00 36.81
C GLY A 271 -17.69 25.09 38.04
N ALA A 272 -18.13 25.63 39.18
CA ALA A 272 -18.17 24.93 40.46
C ALA A 272 -19.43 24.07 40.63
N ASP A 273 -20.50 24.41 39.92
CA ASP A 273 -21.83 23.82 40.09
C ASP A 273 -22.63 23.70 38.78
N ALA A 274 -23.84 23.16 38.89
CA ALA A 274 -24.73 22.91 37.77
C ALA A 274 -25.23 24.19 37.10
N ASP A 275 -25.37 25.30 37.83
CA ASP A 275 -25.89 26.55 37.29
C ASP A 275 -24.84 27.19 36.38
N GLU A 276 -23.57 27.13 36.76
CA GLU A 276 -22.46 27.59 35.93
C GLU A 276 -22.27 26.73 34.67
N ALA A 277 -22.38 25.40 34.81
CA ALA A 277 -22.32 24.48 33.66
C ALA A 277 -23.46 24.74 32.66
N GLN A 278 -24.69 24.99 33.15
CA GLN A 278 -25.83 25.34 32.30
C GLN A 278 -25.59 26.67 31.57
N LYS A 279 -25.18 27.73 32.29
CA LYS A 279 -24.88 29.04 31.70
C LYS A 279 -23.83 28.94 30.59
N PHE A 280 -22.78 28.13 30.82
CA PHE A 280 -21.77 27.87 29.81
C PHE A 280 -22.36 27.22 28.57
N LEU A 281 -23.09 26.11 28.70
CA LEU A 281 -23.66 25.41 27.55
C LEU A 281 -24.68 26.26 26.77
N PHE A 282 -25.47 27.07 27.47
CA PHE A 282 -26.38 28.04 26.82
C PHE A 282 -25.62 29.06 25.98
N LYS A 283 -24.49 29.56 26.48
CA LYS A 283 -23.63 30.50 25.74
C LYS A 283 -23.05 29.88 24.46
N GLN A 284 -22.87 28.56 24.44
CA GLN A 284 -22.42 27.80 23.28
C GLN A 284 -23.57 27.39 22.33
N GLY A 285 -24.79 27.87 22.56
CA GLY A 285 -25.93 27.64 21.68
C GLY A 285 -26.51 26.22 21.74
N ILE A 286 -26.22 25.46 22.80
CA ILE A 286 -26.78 24.12 22.99
C ILE A 286 -28.27 24.23 23.39
N PRO A 287 -29.18 23.43 22.78
CA PRO A 287 -30.61 23.50 23.08
C PRO A 287 -30.94 23.27 24.55
N ARG A 288 -31.90 24.03 25.07
CA ARG A 288 -32.21 24.04 26.51
C ARG A 288 -32.58 22.70 27.11
N GLU A 289 -33.35 21.91 26.37
CA GLU A 289 -33.73 20.58 26.80
C GLU A 289 -32.52 19.64 26.93
N ALA A 290 -31.58 19.71 25.99
CA ALA A 290 -30.35 18.91 26.02
C ALA A 290 -29.44 19.32 27.18
N VAL A 291 -29.28 20.63 27.42
CA VAL A 291 -28.52 21.16 28.56
C VAL A 291 -29.09 20.66 29.89
N GLN A 292 -30.40 20.78 30.09
CA GLN A 292 -31.03 20.37 31.35
C GLN A 292 -30.89 18.87 31.59
N LYS A 293 -31.08 18.04 30.56
CA LYS A 293 -30.91 16.58 30.64
C LYS A 293 -29.45 16.20 30.91
N ALA A 294 -28.49 16.79 30.20
CA ALA A 294 -27.08 16.48 30.35
C ALA A 294 -26.57 16.83 31.75
N VAL A 295 -26.89 18.03 32.25
CA VAL A 295 -26.47 18.47 33.58
C VAL A 295 -27.12 17.64 34.68
N THR A 296 -28.43 17.39 34.61
CA THR A 296 -29.13 16.54 35.58
C THR A 296 -28.53 15.14 35.64
N LYS A 297 -28.24 14.54 34.47
CA LYS A 297 -27.61 13.23 34.38
C LYS A 297 -26.24 13.22 35.08
N LEU A 298 -25.39 14.20 34.80
CA LEU A 298 -24.07 14.29 35.43
C LEU A 298 -24.16 14.49 36.96
N GLN A 299 -25.16 15.25 37.45
CA GLN A 299 -25.42 15.40 38.88
C GLN A 299 -25.80 14.06 39.54
N VAL A 300 -26.72 13.32 38.93
CA VAL A 300 -27.18 12.01 39.43
C VAL A 300 -26.03 11.00 39.43
N GLU A 301 -25.17 11.03 38.41
CA GLU A 301 -23.99 10.17 38.30
C GLU A 301 -22.82 10.62 39.19
N GLY A 302 -22.93 11.76 39.87
CA GLY A 302 -21.85 12.33 40.68
C GLY A 302 -20.59 12.69 39.89
N LYS A 303 -20.72 12.89 38.57
CA LYS A 303 -19.61 13.22 37.68
C LYS A 303 -19.31 14.73 37.72
N PRO A 304 -18.04 15.15 37.67
CA PRO A 304 -17.69 16.56 37.62
C PRO A 304 -18.16 17.20 36.31
N PHE A 305 -18.45 18.50 36.32
CA PHE A 305 -18.71 19.27 35.10
C PHE A 305 -17.40 19.68 34.46
N THR A 306 -16.92 18.86 33.53
CA THR A 306 -15.74 19.11 32.71
C THR A 306 -16.18 19.20 31.26
N ILE A 307 -15.37 19.81 30.39
CA ILE A 307 -15.67 19.83 28.96
C ILE A 307 -15.91 18.40 28.46
N TRP A 308 -15.08 17.45 28.88
CA TRP A 308 -15.21 16.04 28.51
C TRP A 308 -16.54 15.41 28.94
N THR A 309 -16.90 15.51 30.21
CA THR A 309 -18.13 14.89 30.73
C THR A 309 -19.39 15.53 30.18
N LEU A 310 -19.35 16.83 29.88
CA LEU A 310 -20.46 17.54 29.23
C LEU A 310 -20.63 17.09 27.77
N VAL A 311 -19.53 16.95 27.02
CA VAL A 311 -19.53 16.43 25.64
C VAL A 311 -20.04 14.99 25.59
N ASP A 312 -19.55 14.11 26.48
CA ASP A 312 -19.99 12.71 26.60
C ASP A 312 -21.50 12.62 26.90
N ALA A 313 -21.99 13.40 27.87
CA ALA A 313 -23.40 13.41 28.21
C ALA A 313 -24.29 13.90 27.04
N LEU A 314 -23.85 14.93 26.31
CA LEU A 314 -24.60 15.52 25.20
C LEU A 314 -24.61 14.61 23.95
N THR A 315 -23.46 14.03 23.58
CA THR A 315 -23.37 13.09 22.45
C THR A 315 -24.17 11.81 22.69
N GLN A 316 -24.21 11.31 23.94
CA GLN A 316 -25.09 10.21 24.29
C GLN A 316 -26.58 10.59 24.17
N LEU A 317 -26.96 11.81 24.52
CA LEU A 317 -28.35 12.28 24.34
C LEU A 317 -28.70 12.42 22.86
N ASN A 318 -27.78 12.87 22.01
CA ASN A 318 -28.00 12.99 20.56
C ASN A 318 -28.30 11.65 19.89
N CYS A 319 -27.89 10.52 20.47
CA CYS A 319 -28.25 9.18 20.00
C CYS A 319 -29.76 8.89 20.08
N THR A 320 -30.54 9.70 20.81
CA THR A 320 -32.00 9.58 20.91
C THR A 320 -32.74 10.35 19.81
N LEU A 321 -32.02 11.15 19.00
CA LEU A 321 -32.60 11.88 17.87
C LEU A 321 -33.03 10.92 16.77
N ARG A 322 -34.24 11.13 16.25
CA ARG A 322 -34.86 10.24 15.26
C ARG A 322 -34.15 10.25 13.91
N PHE A 323 -33.64 11.41 13.49
CA PHE A 323 -33.07 11.62 12.17
C PHE A 323 -31.54 11.74 12.24
N ALA A 324 -30.86 11.05 11.32
CA ALA A 324 -29.39 11.02 11.30
C ALA A 324 -28.76 12.39 10.98
N GLY A 325 -29.42 13.21 10.15
CA GLY A 325 -28.97 14.58 9.86
C GLY A 325 -28.96 15.46 11.11
N ASP A 326 -30.08 15.49 11.85
CA ASP A 326 -30.18 16.25 13.10
C ASP A 326 -29.14 15.80 14.14
N ARG A 327 -28.85 14.49 14.19
CA ARG A 327 -27.79 13.94 15.04
C ARG A 327 -26.41 14.45 14.63
N MET A 328 -26.10 14.42 13.33
CA MET A 328 -24.82 14.93 12.82
C MET A 328 -24.64 16.42 13.16
N ASP A 329 -25.66 17.25 12.91
CA ASP A 329 -25.61 18.69 13.21
C ASP A 329 -25.46 18.95 14.71
N ALA A 330 -26.12 18.17 15.56
CA ALA A 330 -26.01 18.28 17.01
C ALA A 330 -24.64 17.81 17.53
N ASP A 331 -24.11 16.69 17.02
CA ASP A 331 -22.80 16.16 17.40
C ASP A 331 -21.68 17.12 16.96
N GLN A 332 -21.79 17.75 15.79
CA GLN A 332 -20.84 18.76 15.32
C GLN A 332 -20.81 20.00 16.24
N LYS A 333 -21.97 20.48 16.69
CA LYS A 333 -22.04 21.59 17.67
C LYS A 333 -21.44 21.22 19.02
N VAL A 334 -21.70 20.00 19.50
CA VAL A 334 -21.16 19.52 20.77
C VAL A 334 -19.64 19.34 20.69
N ALA A 335 -19.11 18.86 19.56
CA ALA A 335 -17.68 18.68 19.34
C ALA A 335 -16.89 20.00 19.46
N GLN A 336 -17.48 21.15 19.08
CA GLN A 336 -16.84 22.47 19.22
C GLN A 336 -16.49 22.83 20.67
N LEU A 337 -17.14 22.22 21.66
CA LEU A 337 -16.80 22.42 23.06
C LEU A 337 -15.38 21.92 23.39
N LEU A 338 -14.88 20.90 22.68
CA LEU A 338 -13.52 20.37 22.88
C LEU A 338 -12.44 21.41 22.53
N ALA A 339 -12.72 22.34 21.60
CA ALA A 339 -11.80 23.42 21.25
C ALA A 339 -11.64 24.47 22.36
N LEU A 340 -12.49 24.42 23.40
CA LEU A 340 -12.43 25.31 24.57
C LEU A 340 -11.60 24.72 25.71
N ALA A 341 -11.02 23.53 25.53
CA ALA A 341 -10.13 22.90 26.51
C ALA A 341 -8.78 23.62 26.57
N VAL A 342 -8.41 24.08 27.77
CA VAL A 342 -7.18 24.87 28.01
C VAL A 342 -6.08 24.02 28.61
#